data_AF-A0A416JSR6-F1
#
_entry.id   AF-A0A416JSR6-F1
#
_cell.length_a   1.000
_cell.length_b   1.000
_cell.length_c   1.000
_cell.angle_alpha   90.00
_cell.angle_beta   90.00
_cell.angle_gamma   90.00
#
_symmetry.space_group_name_H-M   'P 1'
#
loop_
_entity.id
_entity.type
_entity.pdbx_description
1 polymer ?
#
loop_
_entity_poly.entity_id
_entity_poly.type
_entity_poly.pdbx_seq_one_letter_code
_entity_poly.pdbx_strand_id
1 'polypeptide(L)'
;MYMKINMFDLALFLNRIDLNAGCQFLIHDGSYCKPNPDAKAKVIKYVDEYLKRKGTGQYFITINKSELDEKDLEFLKSQGTVVAEFDREYKDTHRFFGFKY
;
A
#
# COMPACT_ATOMS: atom_id res chain seq x y z
N MET A 1 -17.98 1.48 -1.71
CA MET A 1 -17.68 2.42 -2.82
C MET A 1 -16.17 2.70 -2.93
N TYR A 2 -15.47 2.88 -1.80
CA TYR A 2 -14.03 3.18 -1.72
C TYR A 2 -13.06 2.27 -2.52
N MET A 3 -13.25 0.95 -2.50
CA MET A 3 -12.36 0.02 -3.20
C MET A 3 -12.33 0.19 -4.73
N LYS A 4 -13.44 0.66 -5.32
CA LYS A 4 -13.49 0.87 -6.78
C LYS A 4 -12.53 1.97 -7.19
N ILE A 5 -12.51 3.09 -6.46
CA ILE A 5 -11.66 4.25 -6.73
C ILE A 5 -10.18 3.84 -6.68
N ASN A 6 -9.76 3.15 -5.60
CA ASN A 6 -8.37 2.70 -5.45
C ASN A 6 -7.90 1.76 -6.57
N MET A 7 -8.80 0.91 -7.13
CA MET A 7 -8.43 0.03 -8.25
C MET A 7 -8.33 0.77 -9.57
N PHE A 8 -9.18 1.79 -9.80
CA PHE A 8 -9.06 2.65 -10.97
C PHE A 8 -7.77 3.47 -10.93
N ASP A 9 -7.46 4.08 -9.79
CA ASP A 9 -6.23 4.85 -9.61
C ASP A 9 -4.99 3.98 -9.79
N LEU A 10 -5.03 2.76 -9.25
CA LEU A 10 -3.95 1.80 -9.42
C LEU A 10 -3.79 1.36 -10.88
N ALA A 11 -4.89 1.04 -11.58
CA ALA A 11 -4.84 0.67 -12.99
C ALA A 11 -4.29 1.82 -13.86
N LEU A 12 -4.73 3.05 -13.59
CA LEU A 12 -4.23 4.24 -14.27
C LEU A 12 -2.75 4.46 -13.98
N PHE A 13 -2.33 4.30 -12.72
CA PHE A 13 -0.93 4.41 -12.33
C PHE A 13 -0.06 3.39 -13.07
N LEU A 14 -0.43 2.11 -13.08
CA LEU A 14 0.33 1.08 -13.81
C LEU A 14 0.38 1.39 -15.32
N ASN A 15 -0.72 1.87 -15.91
CA ASN A 15 -0.71 2.30 -17.31
C ASN A 15 0.23 3.49 -17.56
N ARG A 16 0.32 4.44 -16.62
CA ARG A 16 1.28 5.55 -16.72
C ARG A 16 2.72 5.11 -16.59
N ILE A 17 3.00 4.09 -15.77
CA ILE A 17 4.31 3.43 -15.71
C ILE A 17 4.64 2.79 -17.06
N ASP A 18 3.70 2.08 -17.67
CA ASP A 18 3.86 1.47 -19.00
C ASP A 18 4.17 2.50 -20.09
N LEU A 19 3.47 3.64 -20.06
CA LEU A 19 3.60 4.70 -21.05
C LEU A 19 4.69 5.73 -20.74
N ASN A 20 5.41 5.57 -19.61
CA ASN A 20 6.32 6.57 -19.06
C ASN A 20 5.72 7.99 -19.01
N ALA A 21 4.44 8.09 -18.63
CA ALA A 21 3.65 9.31 -18.67
C ALA A 21 3.86 10.22 -17.44
N GLY A 22 5.07 10.28 -16.89
CA GLY A 22 5.49 11.22 -15.84
C GLY A 22 5.06 10.93 -14.40
N CYS A 23 3.85 10.43 -14.13
CA CYS A 23 3.46 10.07 -12.77
C CYS A 23 4.03 8.71 -12.38
N GLN A 24 5.08 8.72 -11.55
CA GLN A 24 5.82 7.52 -11.13
C GLN A 24 5.59 7.16 -9.66
N PHE A 25 4.69 7.84 -8.95
CA PHE A 25 4.32 7.43 -7.61
C PHE A 25 2.81 7.53 -7.39
N LEU A 26 2.29 6.60 -6.60
CA LEU A 26 0.90 6.61 -6.16
C LEU A 26 0.90 6.43 -4.63
N ILE A 27 0.10 7.24 -3.95
CA ILE A 27 -0.05 7.19 -2.49
C ILE A 27 -1.54 7.00 -2.20
N HIS A 28 -1.88 5.93 -1.48
CA HIS A 28 -3.23 5.69 -0.99
C HIS A 28 -3.27 5.67 0.53
N ASP A 29 -4.30 6.30 1.08
CA ASP A 29 -4.70 6.00 2.45
C ASP A 29 -5.50 4.69 2.45
N GLY A 30 -5.10 3.78 3.33
CA GLY A 30 -5.39 2.35 3.41
C GLY A 30 -6.81 1.89 3.52
N SER A 31 -7.77 2.80 3.38
CA SER A 31 -9.21 2.55 3.52
C SER A 31 -9.79 1.73 2.35
N TYR A 32 -9.20 0.56 2.09
CA TYR A 32 -9.94 -0.48 1.41
C TYR A 32 -11.04 -0.96 2.36
N CYS A 33 -12.27 -0.49 2.18
CA CYS A 33 -13.44 -1.01 2.90
C CYS A 33 -13.47 -2.54 2.83
N LYS A 34 -13.10 -3.21 3.94
CA LYS A 34 -13.15 -4.67 4.20
C LYS A 34 -13.35 -5.56 2.95
N PRO A 35 -12.41 -5.58 1.97
CA PRO A 35 -12.29 -6.76 1.15
C PRO A 35 -11.91 -7.94 2.04
N ASN A 36 -12.13 -9.15 1.54
CA ASN A 36 -11.45 -10.34 2.03
C ASN A 36 -9.95 -10.02 2.20
N PRO A 37 -9.34 -10.22 3.39
CA PRO A 37 -7.92 -9.94 3.67
C PRO A 37 -6.99 -10.48 2.57
N ASP A 38 -7.27 -11.68 2.07
CA ASP A 38 -6.56 -12.32 0.96
C ASP A 38 -6.45 -11.45 -0.30
N ALA A 39 -7.53 -10.74 -0.64
CA ALA A 39 -7.58 -9.95 -1.86
C ALA A 39 -6.67 -8.73 -1.77
N LYS A 40 -6.59 -8.10 -0.59
CA LYS A 40 -5.72 -6.94 -0.37
C LYS A 40 -4.25 -7.34 -0.50
N ALA A 41 -3.85 -8.41 0.18
CA ALA A 41 -2.48 -8.93 0.11
C ALA A 41 -2.08 -9.31 -1.32
N LYS A 42 -2.97 -9.98 -2.08
CA LYS A 42 -2.72 -10.35 -3.48
C LYS A 42 -2.49 -9.14 -4.38
N VAL A 43 -3.29 -8.08 -4.23
CA VAL A 43 -3.10 -6.85 -5.01
C VAL A 43 -1.77 -6.18 -4.69
N ILE A 44 -1.42 -6.08 -3.40
CA ILE A 44 -0.14 -5.46 -2.99
C ILE A 44 1.04 -6.23 -3.58
N LYS A 45 1.04 -7.57 -3.46
CA LYS A 45 2.09 -8.42 -4.03
C LYS A 45 2.17 -8.28 -5.54
N TYR A 46 1.03 -8.27 -6.23
CA TYR A 46 0.99 -8.09 -7.69
C TYR A 46 1.63 -6.76 -8.11
N VAL A 47 1.28 -5.66 -7.43
CA VAL A 47 1.82 -4.32 -7.74
C VAL A 47 3.32 -4.28 -7.45
N ASP A 48 3.76 -4.79 -6.31
CA ASP A 48 5.19 -4.86 -5.96
C ASP A 48 6.00 -5.61 -7.02
N GLU A 49 5.57 -6.83 -7.38
CA GLU A 49 6.22 -7.61 -8.44
C GLU A 49 6.19 -6.89 -9.79
N TYR A 50 5.08 -6.23 -10.12
CA TYR A 50 4.95 -5.49 -11.37
C TYR A 50 5.94 -4.33 -11.44
N LEU A 51 6.02 -3.50 -10.40
CA LEU A 51 6.92 -2.34 -10.36
C LEU A 51 8.39 -2.77 -10.33
N LYS A 52 8.72 -3.85 -9.60
CA LYS A 52 10.05 -4.48 -9.62
C LYS A 52 10.45 -4.92 -11.03
N ARG A 53 9.54 -5.57 -11.78
CA ARG A 53 9.79 -5.96 -13.19
C ARG A 53 9.97 -4.75 -14.10
N LYS A 54 9.26 -3.65 -13.86
CA LYS A 54 9.39 -2.40 -14.63
C LYS A 54 10.67 -1.63 -14.29
N GLY A 55 11.24 -1.86 -13.10
CA GLY A 55 12.41 -1.13 -12.61
C GLY A 55 12.12 0.35 -12.31
N THR A 56 10.85 0.74 -12.27
CA THR A 56 10.41 2.11 -12.01
C THR A 56 9.03 2.12 -11.36
N GLY A 57 8.71 3.23 -10.70
CA GLY A 57 7.46 3.47 -10.02
C GLY A 57 7.49 3.08 -8.53
N GLN A 58 6.72 3.79 -7.72
CA GLN A 58 6.57 3.51 -6.30
C GLN A 58 5.11 3.60 -5.86
N TYR A 59 4.63 2.60 -5.12
CA TYR A 59 3.29 2.59 -4.55
C TYR A 59 3.38 2.60 -3.02
N PHE A 60 2.89 3.69 -2.42
CA PHE A 60 2.79 3.83 -0.97
C PHE A 60 1.35 3.64 -0.55
N ILE A 61 1.17 2.84 0.51
CA ILE A 61 -0.13 2.62 1.10
C ILE A 61 -0.03 2.47 2.61
N THR A 62 -0.90 3.16 3.34
CA THR A 62 -1.11 2.86 4.76
C THR A 62 -2.02 1.64 4.88
N ILE A 63 -1.83 0.77 5.86
CA ILE A 63 -2.70 -0.42 6.04
C ILE A 63 -2.86 -0.68 7.54
N ASN A 64 -4.07 -1.01 8.00
CA ASN A 64 -4.23 -1.49 9.37
C ASN A 64 -3.75 -2.94 9.45
N LYS A 65 -2.94 -3.29 10.46
CA LYS A 65 -2.42 -4.66 10.63
C LYS A 65 -3.54 -5.72 10.60
N SER A 66 -4.71 -5.41 11.16
CA SER A 66 -5.89 -6.28 11.20
C SER A 66 -6.55 -6.55 9.84
N GLU A 67 -6.10 -5.89 8.77
CA GLU A 67 -6.63 -6.08 7.40
C GLU A 67 -5.77 -7.02 6.56
N LEU A 68 -4.68 -7.53 7.12
CA LEU A 68 -3.79 -8.52 6.52
C LEU A 68 -3.66 -9.70 7.48
N ASP A 69 -3.45 -10.89 6.91
CA ASP A 69 -3.08 -12.05 7.71
C ASP A 69 -1.62 -11.95 8.17
N GLU A 70 -1.32 -12.59 9.30
CA GLU A 70 0.00 -12.55 9.94
C GLU A 70 1.13 -12.96 8.98
N LYS A 71 0.92 -14.01 8.19
CA LYS A 71 1.89 -14.48 7.19
C LYS A 71 2.20 -13.44 6.11
N ASP A 72 1.19 -12.70 5.66
CA ASP A 72 1.37 -11.66 4.65
C ASP A 72 2.05 -10.43 5.23
N LEU A 73 1.73 -10.09 6.48
CA LEU A 73 2.41 -9.03 7.22
C LEU A 73 3.90 -9.35 7.42
N GLU A 74 4.23 -10.57 7.88
CA GLU A 74 5.61 -11.04 8.04
C GLU A 74 6.36 -11.04 6.71
N PHE A 75 5.71 -11.50 5.63
CA PHE A 75 6.27 -11.45 4.29
C PHE A 75 6.63 -10.02 3.89
N LEU A 76 5.71 -9.06 4.00
CA LEU A 76 5.98 -7.66 3.64
C LEU A 76 7.12 -7.06 4.47
N LYS A 77 7.17 -7.34 5.78
CA LYS A 77 8.27 -6.92 6.65
C LYS A 77 9.62 -7.51 6.20
N SER A 78 9.65 -8.80 5.86
CA SER A 78 10.87 -9.48 5.42
C SER A 78 11.47 -8.89 4.14
N GLN A 79 10.65 -8.26 3.29
CA GLN A 79 11.09 -7.63 2.04
C GLN A 79 11.69 -6.24 2.25
N GLY A 80 11.66 -5.69 3.47
CA GLY A 80 12.11 -4.32 3.75
C GLY A 80 11.24 -3.24 3.11
N THR A 81 10.01 -3.57 2.68
CA THR A 81 9.09 -2.63 2.02
C THR A 81 8.25 -1.80 3.00
N VAL A 82 8.27 -2.16 4.29
CA VAL A 82 7.57 -1.43 5.36
C VAL A 82 8.38 -0.20 5.75
N VAL A 83 7.92 0.97 5.32
CA VAL A 83 8.58 2.26 5.59
C VAL A 83 8.37 2.73 7.03
N ALA A 84 7.18 2.50 7.58
CA ALA A 84 6.83 2.86 8.95
C ALA A 84 5.75 1.91 9.49
N GLU A 85 5.86 1.57 10.77
CA GLU A 85 4.86 0.79 11.49
C GLU A 85 4.43 1.59 12.72
N PHE A 86 3.12 1.85 12.82
CA PHE A 86 2.54 2.56 13.96
C PHE A 86 1.72 1.58 14.77
N ASP A 87 1.90 1.62 16.09
CA ASP A 87 1.16 0.78 17.02
C ASP A 87 0.36 1.65 17.99
N ARG A 88 -0.94 1.34 18.11
CA ARG A 88 -1.88 2.05 19.00
C ARG A 88 -1.87 1.50 20.41
N GLU A 89 -1.43 0.25 20.62
CA GLU A 89 -1.60 -0.47 21.90
C GLU A 89 -0.39 -0.33 22.83
N TYR A 90 0.78 0.05 22.30
CA TYR A 90 1.96 0.35 23.11
C TYR A 90 2.01 1.81 23.57
N LYS A 91 1.22 2.14 24.61
CA LYS A 91 1.36 3.38 25.42
C LYS A 91 1.42 4.70 24.62
N ASP A 92 0.75 4.79 23.48
CA ASP A 92 0.71 5.99 22.62
C ASP A 92 2.07 6.47 22.06
N THR A 93 3.17 5.73 22.24
CA THR A 93 4.53 6.18 21.84
C THR A 93 4.76 6.21 20.32
N HIS A 94 3.86 5.63 19.53
CA HIS A 94 3.90 5.63 18.07
C HIS A 94 2.67 6.32 17.44
N ARG A 95 1.97 7.18 18.17
CA ARG A 95 0.90 8.01 17.59
C ARG A 95 1.50 9.09 16.70
N PHE A 96 1.24 9.01 15.40
CA PHE A 96 1.50 10.11 14.48
C PHE A 96 0.25 10.99 14.37
N PHE A 97 0.35 12.25 14.79
CA PHE A 97 -0.65 13.28 14.52
C PHE A 97 0.05 14.45 13.85
N GLY A 98 -0.04 14.51 12.53
CA GLY A 98 0.66 15.49 11.71
C GLY A 98 -0.29 16.55 11.18
N PHE A 99 -0.03 17.80 11.56
CA PHE A 99 -0.35 18.96 10.74
C PHE A 99 0.92 19.79 10.58
N LYS A 100 1.11 20.42 9.43
CA LYS A 100 2.13 21.45 9.25
C LYS A 100 1.53 22.61 8.45
N TYR A 101 1.97 23.83 8.81
CA TYR A 101 1.69 25.07 8.09
C TYR A 101 2.28 25.06 6.68
#